data_AF-A0A2A9GI65-F1
#
_entry.id   AF-A0A2A9GI65-F1
#
_cell.length_a   1.000
_cell.length_b   1.000
_cell.length_c   1.000
_cell.angle_alpha   90.00
_cell.angle_beta   90.00
_cell.angle_gamma   90.00
#
_symmetry.space_group_name_H-M   'P 1'
#
loop_
_entity.id
_entity.type
_entity.pdbx_description
1 polymer ?
#
loop_
_entity_poly.entity_id
_entity_poly.type
_entity_poly.pdbx_seq_one_letter_code
_entity_poly.pdbx_strand_id
1 'polypeptide(L)'
;MRLFTARYLAYNRLQHQRAPQNGLHFKAPFEDRMTKNTRDNDVAFIQALAELLNANELTEIAVTRDYAQDDSLKVRVSKQTNIVHAAAPAPAAAPAPAPAAAPAAQSAAAEQSAPVPVEDPADHPGAVASPMVGTAYLSPEPGASAFVKVGDQVKEGQTLMIVEAMKTMNHIPAPKSGTVKRILVDDGQPVEYGSTLMIVE
;
A
#
# COMPACT_ATOMS: atom_id res chain seq x y z
N MET A 1 7.29 43.41 -2.93
CA MET A 1 8.14 42.65 -1.99
C MET A 1 8.34 43.40 -0.66
N ARG A 2 7.26 43.72 0.07
CA ARG A 2 7.29 44.31 1.43
C ARG A 2 5.93 44.12 2.11
N LEU A 3 5.52 42.89 2.40
CA LEU A 3 4.33 42.63 3.23
C LEU A 3 4.31 41.26 3.95
N PHE A 4 5.31 40.40 3.75
CA PHE A 4 5.30 39.05 4.35
C PHE A 4 6.11 38.90 5.64
N THR A 5 6.86 39.92 6.09
CA THR A 5 7.78 39.77 7.24
C THR A 5 7.17 40.19 8.59
N ALA A 6 5.97 40.77 8.63
CA ALA A 6 5.39 41.31 9.87
C ALA A 6 4.48 40.36 10.66
N ARG A 7 4.18 39.15 10.15
CA ARG A 7 3.23 38.24 10.82
C ARG A 7 3.88 37.11 11.62
N TYR A 8 5.21 36.95 11.55
CA TYR A 8 5.91 35.84 12.22
C TYR A 8 6.41 36.18 13.65
N LEU A 9 6.51 37.46 14.01
CA LEU A 9 7.04 37.89 15.32
C LEU A 9 5.98 38.06 16.42
N ALA A 10 4.69 37.92 16.11
CA ALA A 10 3.60 38.03 17.09
C ALA A 10 3.23 36.69 17.75
N TYR A 11 3.64 35.56 17.19
CA TYR A 11 3.22 34.24 17.68
C TYR A 11 4.08 33.72 18.84
N ASN A 12 5.36 34.14 18.94
CA ASN A 12 6.32 33.59 19.91
C ASN A 12 6.46 34.37 21.23
N ARG A 13 5.61 35.38 21.50
CA ARG A 13 5.68 36.20 22.73
C ARG A 13 4.56 35.90 23.75
N LEU A 14 3.66 34.97 23.47
CA LEU A 14 2.52 34.66 24.35
C LEU A 14 2.62 33.34 25.14
N GLN A 15 3.69 32.56 24.99
CA GLN A 15 3.80 31.23 25.63
C GLN A 15 4.72 31.15 26.85
N HIS A 16 5.34 32.25 27.30
CA HIS A 16 6.32 32.20 28.39
C HIS A 16 6.11 33.20 29.51
N GLN A 17 4.88 33.34 30.03
CA GLN A 17 4.72 33.87 31.39
C GLN A 17 3.62 33.17 32.20
N ARG A 18 4.11 32.43 33.21
CA ARG A 18 3.51 32.15 34.53
C ARG A 18 2.53 30.97 34.66
N ALA A 19 3.06 29.87 35.19
CA ALA A 19 2.45 29.18 36.34
C ALA A 19 2.83 29.96 37.64
N PRO A 20 2.21 29.79 38.84
CA PRO A 20 1.54 28.56 39.30
C PRO A 20 0.32 28.68 40.30
N GLN A 21 -0.40 27.56 40.47
CA GLN A 21 -1.14 27.03 41.66
C GLN A 21 -2.40 27.74 42.21
N ASN A 22 -3.57 27.08 42.17
CA ASN A 22 -4.29 26.54 43.36
C ASN A 22 -5.61 25.83 42.97
N GLY A 23 -6.02 24.86 43.78
CA GLY A 23 -7.01 23.83 43.45
C GLY A 23 -8.48 24.23 43.40
N LEU A 24 -9.26 23.37 42.72
CA LEU A 24 -10.55 22.78 43.12
C LEU A 24 -11.06 21.95 41.92
N HIS A 25 -11.19 20.64 42.12
CA HIS A 25 -11.72 19.70 41.12
C HIS A 25 -13.24 19.92 40.98
N PHE A 26 -13.65 20.79 40.05
CA PHE A 26 -15.03 20.87 39.57
C PHE A 26 -15.07 20.28 38.16
N LYS A 27 -15.46 19.01 38.05
CA LYS A 27 -15.66 18.38 36.74
C LYS A 27 -16.91 19.00 36.11
N ALA A 28 -16.73 19.84 35.09
CA ALA A 28 -17.80 20.58 34.45
C ALA A 28 -18.74 19.65 33.66
N PRO A 29 -20.07 19.86 33.68
CA PRO A 29 -21.06 19.03 32.97
C PRO A 29 -21.08 19.22 31.44
N PHE A 30 -20.08 19.88 30.86
CA PHE A 30 -19.98 20.17 29.43
C PHE A 30 -19.31 19.04 28.64
N GLU A 31 -18.25 18.43 29.20
CA GLU A 31 -17.53 17.32 28.54
C GLU A 31 -18.39 16.05 28.42
N ASP A 32 -19.21 15.77 29.44
CA ASP A 32 -20.05 14.56 29.48
C ASP A 32 -21.15 14.59 28.39
N ARG A 33 -21.76 15.75 28.15
CA ARG A 33 -22.80 15.92 27.11
C ARG A 33 -22.23 15.86 25.69
N MET A 34 -21.03 16.39 25.47
CA MET A 34 -20.42 16.43 24.13
C MET A 34 -20.02 15.02 23.68
N THR A 35 -19.44 14.23 24.57
CA THR A 35 -19.02 12.85 24.22
C THR A 35 -20.20 11.87 24.08
N LYS A 36 -21.37 12.18 24.64
CA LYS A 36 -22.59 11.38 24.46
C LYS A 36 -23.21 11.62 23.08
N ASN A 37 -23.34 12.88 22.68
CA ASN A 37 -23.81 13.27 21.35
C ASN A 37 -22.94 12.71 20.21
N THR A 38 -21.63 12.62 20.40
CA THR A 38 -20.72 12.01 19.42
C THR A 38 -20.97 10.51 19.28
N ARG A 39 -21.07 9.78 20.41
CA ARG A 39 -21.31 8.32 20.40
C ARG A 39 -22.66 7.93 19.81
N ASP A 40 -23.71 8.71 20.08
CA ASP A 40 -25.02 8.49 19.48
C ASP A 40 -24.98 8.74 17.95
N ASN A 41 -24.18 9.71 17.48
CA ASN A 41 -23.95 9.96 16.06
C ASN A 41 -23.19 8.81 15.38
N ASP A 42 -22.18 8.25 16.07
CA ASP A 42 -21.38 7.13 15.57
C ASP A 42 -22.22 5.87 15.37
N VAL A 43 -23.15 5.57 16.30
CA VAL A 43 -24.06 4.41 16.17
C VAL A 43 -24.97 4.56 14.96
N ALA A 44 -25.59 5.73 14.78
CA ALA A 44 -26.43 6.01 13.61
C ALA A 44 -25.64 5.92 12.30
N PHE A 45 -24.38 6.37 12.32
CA PHE A 45 -23.47 6.27 11.18
C PHE A 45 -23.13 4.82 10.82
N ILE A 46 -22.77 3.98 11.80
CA ILE A 46 -22.47 2.56 11.56
C ILE A 46 -23.69 1.81 11.03
N GLN A 47 -24.90 2.12 11.54
CA GLN A 47 -26.15 1.55 11.03
C GLN A 47 -26.39 1.92 9.56
N ALA A 48 -26.19 3.18 9.19
CA ALA A 48 -26.31 3.63 7.80
C ALA A 48 -25.30 2.92 6.86
N LEU A 49 -24.08 2.64 7.33
CA LEU A 49 -23.10 1.87 6.55
C LEU A 49 -23.56 0.42 6.34
N ALA A 50 -24.13 -0.22 7.35
CA ALA A 50 -24.68 -1.57 7.21
C ALA A 50 -25.88 -1.63 6.25
N GLU A 51 -26.75 -0.61 6.28
CA GLU A 51 -27.85 -0.47 5.32
C GLU A 51 -27.34 -0.27 3.90
N LEU A 52 -26.36 0.61 3.68
CA LEU A 52 -25.75 0.86 2.37
C LEU A 52 -25.11 -0.42 1.81
N LEU A 53 -24.40 -1.16 2.67
CA LEU A 53 -23.77 -2.42 2.30
C LEU A 53 -24.83 -3.44 1.83
N ASN A 54 -25.98 -3.51 2.50
CA ASN A 54 -27.07 -4.42 2.12
C ASN A 54 -27.82 -3.95 0.87
N ALA A 55 -28.14 -2.66 0.76
CA ALA A 55 -28.91 -2.10 -0.35
C ALA A 55 -28.18 -2.13 -1.70
N ASN A 56 -26.84 -2.08 -1.68
CA ASN A 56 -26.00 -2.01 -2.88
C ASN A 56 -25.26 -3.32 -3.18
N GLU A 57 -25.65 -4.44 -2.55
CA GLU A 57 -25.01 -5.76 -2.73
C GLU A 57 -23.49 -5.78 -2.53
N LEU A 58 -22.94 -4.83 -1.76
CA LEU A 58 -21.51 -4.72 -1.50
C LEU A 58 -21.07 -5.80 -0.49
N THR A 59 -19.84 -6.29 -0.64
CA THR A 59 -19.23 -7.26 0.28
C THR A 59 -18.58 -6.58 1.48
N GLU A 60 -18.09 -5.35 1.32
CA GLU A 60 -17.40 -4.59 2.36
C GLU A 60 -17.51 -3.08 2.16
N ILE A 61 -17.57 -2.34 3.26
CA ILE A 61 -17.45 -0.88 3.32
C ILE A 61 -16.51 -0.52 4.49
N ALA A 62 -15.49 0.29 4.21
CA ALA A 62 -14.58 0.82 5.23
C ALA A 62 -14.51 2.35 5.15
N VAL A 63 -14.65 3.03 6.29
CA VAL A 63 -14.61 4.49 6.39
C VAL A 63 -13.76 4.91 7.59
N THR A 64 -12.85 5.87 7.36
CA THR A 64 -12.12 6.58 8.42
C THR A 64 -12.67 8.00 8.51
N ARG A 65 -13.02 8.42 9.72
CA ARG A 65 -13.50 9.77 10.01
C ARG A 65 -12.59 10.42 11.03
N ASP A 66 -11.93 11.51 10.64
CA ASP A 66 -11.10 12.29 11.55
C ASP A 66 -11.94 13.30 12.32
N TYR A 67 -11.82 13.27 13.65
CA TYR A 67 -12.37 14.27 14.56
C TYR A 67 -11.32 15.33 14.89
N ALA A 68 -11.70 16.38 15.61
CA ALA A 68 -10.76 17.43 15.99
C ALA A 68 -9.75 16.93 17.04
N GLN A 69 -8.48 17.34 16.91
CA GLN A 69 -7.35 17.02 17.81
C GLN A 69 -7.20 15.51 18.10
N ASP A 70 -6.41 14.85 17.25
CA ASP A 70 -5.85 13.50 17.45
C ASP A 70 -6.87 12.36 17.65
N ASP A 71 -8.17 12.60 17.40
CA ASP A 71 -9.22 11.59 17.49
C ASP A 71 -9.69 11.17 16.09
N SER A 72 -9.82 9.86 15.86
CA SER A 72 -10.29 9.31 14.58
C SER A 72 -11.08 8.02 14.79
N LEU A 73 -12.17 7.87 14.03
CA LEU A 73 -13.00 6.67 14.03
C LEU A 73 -12.81 5.89 12.74
N LYS A 74 -12.36 4.64 12.86
CA LYS A 74 -12.23 3.69 11.75
C LYS A 74 -13.33 2.64 11.86
N VAL A 75 -14.22 2.59 10.87
CA VAL A 75 -15.32 1.61 10.80
C VAL A 75 -15.13 0.75 9.57
N ARG A 76 -15.16 -0.57 9.74
CA ARG A 76 -15.17 -1.56 8.65
C ARG A 76 -16.36 -2.49 8.86
N VAL A 77 -17.24 -2.57 7.87
CA VAL A 77 -18.41 -3.45 7.86
C VAL A 77 -18.27 -4.39 6.68
N SER A 78 -18.37 -5.70 6.90
CA SER A 78 -18.29 -6.71 5.84
C SER A 78 -19.42 -7.74 5.97
N LYS A 79 -19.86 -8.26 4.82
CA LYS A 79 -20.71 -9.46 4.75
C LYS A 79 -19.82 -10.67 4.82
N GLN A 80 -20.04 -11.51 5.82
CA GLN A 80 -19.37 -12.80 5.92
C GLN A 80 -20.01 -13.77 4.92
N THR A 81 -19.46 -13.87 3.71
CA THR A 81 -19.83 -14.90 2.75
C THR A 81 -19.12 -16.20 3.14
N ASN A 82 -19.86 -17.09 3.79
CA ASN A 82 -19.37 -18.44 4.07
C ASN A 82 -19.44 -19.25 2.76
N ILE A 83 -18.40 -19.12 1.93
CA ILE A 83 -18.26 -19.91 0.71
C ILE A 83 -17.78 -21.29 1.14
N VAL A 84 -18.73 -22.22 1.27
CA VAL A 84 -18.42 -23.64 1.40
C VAL A 84 -17.79 -24.09 0.08
N HIS A 85 -16.45 -24.10 0.03
CA HIS A 85 -15.72 -24.77 -1.04
C HIS A 85 -16.07 -26.27 -0.98
N ALA A 86 -16.96 -26.70 -1.87
CA ALA A 86 -17.15 -28.12 -2.14
C ALA A 86 -15.85 -28.65 -2.75
N ALA A 87 -15.10 -29.41 -1.97
CA ALA A 87 -13.90 -30.09 -2.42
C ALA A 87 -14.27 -31.09 -3.53
N ALA A 88 -13.77 -30.87 -4.75
CA ALA A 88 -13.84 -31.85 -5.81
C ALA A 88 -12.96 -33.06 -5.46
N PRO A 89 -13.44 -34.30 -5.66
CA PRO A 89 -12.64 -35.49 -5.38
C PRO A 89 -11.44 -35.58 -6.34
N ALA A 90 -10.26 -35.80 -5.76
CA ALA A 90 -9.00 -35.95 -6.48
C ALA A 90 -9.00 -37.21 -7.37
N PRO A 91 -8.42 -37.17 -8.58
CA PRO A 91 -8.27 -38.34 -9.43
C PRO A 91 -7.29 -39.35 -8.83
N ALA A 92 -7.64 -40.63 -8.93
CA ALA A 92 -6.83 -41.75 -8.49
C ALA A 92 -5.48 -41.81 -9.23
N ALA A 93 -4.40 -41.93 -8.46
CA ALA A 93 -3.06 -42.13 -8.97
C ALA A 93 -2.91 -43.53 -9.58
N ALA A 94 -2.51 -43.60 -10.85
CA ALA A 94 -2.05 -44.82 -11.49
C ALA A 94 -0.60 -45.15 -11.04
N PRO A 95 -0.24 -46.43 -10.89
CA PRO A 95 1.08 -46.83 -10.41
C PRO A 95 2.18 -46.52 -11.44
N ALA A 96 3.30 -46.01 -10.95
CA ALA A 96 4.50 -45.69 -11.70
C ALA A 96 5.21 -46.96 -12.22
N PRO A 97 5.73 -46.97 -13.47
CA PRO A 97 6.70 -47.97 -13.90
C PRO A 97 8.11 -47.61 -13.38
N ALA A 98 8.84 -48.67 -13.02
CA ALA A 98 10.19 -48.64 -12.47
C ALA A 98 11.24 -48.04 -13.45
N PRO A 99 12.32 -47.42 -12.94
CA PRO A 99 13.37 -46.85 -13.77
C PRO A 99 14.27 -47.95 -14.35
N ALA A 100 14.41 -47.94 -15.68
CA ALA A 100 15.46 -48.68 -16.39
C ALA A 100 16.75 -47.84 -16.39
N ALA A 101 17.85 -48.45 -15.94
CA ALA A 101 19.19 -47.89 -16.02
C ALA A 101 19.74 -48.00 -17.46
N ALA A 102 20.38 -46.93 -17.94
CA ALA A 102 21.30 -46.95 -19.08
C ALA A 102 22.35 -45.82 -18.93
N PRO A 103 23.56 -46.00 -19.50
CA PRO A 103 24.80 -45.47 -18.94
C PRO A 103 25.27 -44.12 -19.51
N ALA A 104 26.22 -43.54 -18.79
CA ALA A 104 26.87 -42.25 -18.98
C ALA A 104 27.42 -41.97 -20.38
N ALA A 105 27.31 -40.72 -20.80
CA ALA A 105 28.20 -40.06 -21.75
C ALA A 105 28.63 -38.70 -21.18
N GLN A 106 29.95 -38.49 -21.14
CA GLN A 106 30.63 -37.29 -20.67
C GLN A 106 30.78 -36.22 -21.76
N SER A 107 30.97 -34.98 -21.28
CA SER A 107 31.50 -33.76 -21.94
C SER A 107 30.45 -32.92 -22.67
N ALA A 108 30.44 -31.58 -22.62
CA ALA A 108 31.40 -30.60 -22.10
C ALA A 108 30.70 -29.29 -21.68
N ALA A 109 31.30 -28.63 -20.68
CA ALA A 109 31.29 -27.20 -20.36
C ALA A 109 30.12 -26.30 -20.83
N ALA A 110 29.33 -25.87 -19.85
CA ALA A 110 28.78 -24.51 -19.83
C ALA A 110 28.86 -23.97 -18.39
N GLU A 111 29.57 -22.86 -18.26
CA GLU A 111 29.80 -22.11 -17.03
C GLU A 111 28.48 -21.55 -16.48
N GLN A 112 28.25 -21.82 -15.20
CA GLN A 112 27.71 -20.91 -14.20
C GLN A 112 26.41 -20.14 -14.52
N SER A 113 25.34 -20.61 -13.89
CA SER A 113 24.57 -19.77 -12.97
C SER A 113 24.17 -20.64 -11.80
N ALA A 114 24.80 -20.40 -10.65
CA ALA A 114 24.31 -20.96 -9.39
C ALA A 114 22.81 -20.58 -9.26
N PRO A 115 21.96 -21.47 -8.73
CA PRO A 115 20.60 -21.06 -8.39
C PRO A 115 20.75 -19.96 -7.34
N VAL A 116 20.50 -18.72 -7.75
CA VAL A 116 20.25 -17.65 -6.79
C VAL A 116 19.10 -18.17 -5.92
N PRO A 117 19.21 -18.07 -4.58
CA PRO A 117 18.06 -18.33 -3.74
C PRO A 117 16.91 -17.53 -4.33
N VAL A 118 15.78 -18.19 -4.57
CA VAL A 118 14.56 -17.50 -4.92
C VAL A 118 14.12 -16.79 -3.64
N GLU A 119 14.81 -15.69 -3.30
CA GLU A 119 14.28 -14.70 -2.38
C GLU A 119 13.01 -14.17 -3.04
N ASP A 120 11.92 -14.23 -2.29
CA ASP A 120 10.66 -13.64 -2.70
C ASP A 120 10.95 -12.17 -3.04
N PRO A 121 10.64 -11.70 -4.26
CA PRO A 121 10.85 -10.30 -4.63
C PRO A 121 10.20 -9.30 -3.66
N ALA A 122 9.19 -9.73 -2.90
CA ALA A 122 8.55 -8.93 -1.86
C ALA A 122 9.46 -8.63 -0.66
N ASP A 123 10.36 -9.54 -0.29
CA ASP A 123 11.23 -9.39 0.90
C ASP A 123 12.55 -8.66 0.59
N HIS A 124 12.78 -8.28 -0.66
CA HIS A 124 14.03 -7.69 -1.08
C HIS A 124 14.23 -6.26 -0.50
N PRO A 125 15.39 -5.91 0.07
CA PRO A 125 15.65 -4.57 0.67
C PRO A 125 15.68 -3.42 -0.35
N GLY A 126 15.69 -3.76 -1.64
CA GLY A 126 15.57 -2.86 -2.78
C GLY A 126 14.19 -2.87 -3.45
N ALA A 127 13.20 -3.57 -2.88
CA ALA A 127 11.87 -3.66 -3.45
C ALA A 127 11.18 -2.28 -3.49
N VAL A 128 10.72 -1.91 -4.68
CA VAL A 128 9.85 -0.76 -4.91
C VAL A 128 8.43 -1.28 -5.03
N ALA A 129 7.63 -1.07 -4.00
CA ALA A 129 6.24 -1.52 -3.94
C ALA A 129 5.28 -0.47 -4.53
N SER A 130 4.14 -0.93 -5.04
CA SER A 130 3.08 -0.04 -5.50
C SER A 130 2.40 0.67 -4.32
N PRO A 131 2.30 2.02 -4.33
CA PRO A 131 1.60 2.76 -3.30
C PRO A 131 0.07 2.76 -3.48
N MET A 132 -0.44 2.17 -4.56
CA MET A 132 -1.86 2.19 -4.93
C MET A 132 -2.26 0.99 -5.79
N VAL A 133 -3.57 0.80 -5.97
CA VAL A 133 -4.14 -0.11 -6.97
C VAL A 133 -4.28 0.63 -8.29
N GLY A 134 -3.91 0.01 -9.41
CA GLY A 134 -4.01 0.64 -10.71
C GLY A 134 -3.42 -0.19 -11.84
N THR A 135 -3.04 0.47 -12.93
CA THR A 135 -2.35 -0.15 -14.07
C THR A 135 -0.95 0.45 -14.20
N ALA A 136 0.09 -0.37 -14.18
CA ALA A 136 1.48 0.07 -14.33
C ALA A 136 1.84 0.30 -15.81
N TYR A 137 2.52 1.40 -16.11
CA TYR A 137 3.12 1.65 -17.42
C TYR A 137 4.58 2.05 -17.27
N LEU A 138 5.41 1.44 -18.10
CA LEU A 138 6.86 1.63 -18.10
C LEU A 138 7.29 2.87 -18.89
N SER A 139 6.40 3.40 -19.73
CA SER A 139 6.61 4.59 -20.56
C SER A 139 5.64 5.72 -20.19
N PRO A 140 6.01 6.99 -20.45
CA PRO A 140 5.14 8.14 -20.17
C PRO A 140 3.89 8.19 -21.06
N GLU A 141 3.99 7.62 -22.27
CA GLU A 141 2.92 7.54 -23.25
C GLU A 141 3.13 6.34 -24.18
N PRO A 142 2.08 5.85 -24.87
CA PRO A 142 2.20 4.73 -25.81
C PRO A 142 3.22 5.03 -26.92
N GLY A 143 4.18 4.11 -27.12
CA GLY A 143 5.22 4.23 -28.15
C GLY A 143 6.44 5.08 -27.75
N ALA A 144 6.42 5.72 -26.58
CA ALA A 144 7.61 6.36 -26.02
C ALA A 144 8.56 5.34 -25.38
N SER A 145 9.81 5.76 -25.16
CA SER A 145 10.79 4.96 -24.43
C SER A 145 10.39 4.82 -22.96
N ALA A 146 10.72 3.67 -22.37
CA ALA A 146 10.53 3.45 -20.95
C ALA A 146 11.32 4.46 -20.12
N PHE A 147 10.81 4.82 -18.94
CA PHE A 147 11.49 5.73 -18.02
C PHE A 147 12.87 5.21 -17.60
N VAL A 148 12.97 3.89 -17.38
CA VAL A 148 14.21 3.19 -17.00
C VAL A 148 14.24 1.78 -17.60
N LYS A 149 15.44 1.21 -17.69
CA LYS A 149 15.72 -0.17 -18.11
C LYS A 149 16.55 -0.88 -17.05
N VAL A 150 16.53 -2.22 -17.08
CA VAL A 150 17.43 -3.02 -16.25
C VAL A 150 18.88 -2.65 -16.55
N GLY A 151 19.65 -2.36 -15.51
CA GLY A 151 21.03 -1.89 -15.57
C GLY A 151 21.19 -0.37 -15.46
N ASP A 152 20.11 0.40 -15.56
CA ASP A 152 20.19 1.87 -15.45
C ASP A 152 20.46 2.31 -14.02
N GLN A 153 21.27 3.37 -13.88
CA GLN A 153 21.46 4.07 -12.61
C GLN A 153 20.36 5.12 -12.42
N VAL A 154 19.74 5.10 -11.25
CA VAL A 154 18.64 5.98 -10.87
C VAL A 154 19.00 6.76 -9.61
N LYS A 155 18.48 7.98 -9.50
CA LYS A 155 18.60 8.81 -8.30
C LYS A 155 17.33 8.71 -7.47
N GLU A 156 17.46 8.90 -6.16
CA GLU A 156 16.30 9.10 -5.28
C GLU A 156 15.37 10.18 -5.85
N GLY A 157 14.08 9.89 -5.90
CA GLY A 157 13.06 10.78 -6.48
C GLY A 157 12.91 10.70 -8.00
N GLN A 158 13.81 10.02 -8.73
CA GLN A 158 13.69 9.86 -10.18
C GLN A 158 12.48 8.99 -10.52
N THR A 159 11.67 9.40 -11.52
CA THR A 159 10.53 8.61 -11.97
C THR A 159 10.99 7.28 -12.59
N LEU A 160 10.45 6.19 -12.08
CA LEU A 160 10.73 4.82 -12.53
C LEU A 160 9.66 4.29 -13.48
N MET A 161 8.40 4.62 -13.22
CA MET A 161 7.22 4.22 -13.99
C MET A 161 6.03 5.07 -13.56
N ILE A 162 4.87 4.86 -14.18
CA ILE A 162 3.60 5.43 -13.72
C ILE A 162 2.62 4.33 -13.36
N VAL A 163 1.73 4.62 -12.41
CA VAL A 163 0.56 3.80 -12.11
C VAL A 163 -0.68 4.63 -12.36
N GLU A 164 -1.50 4.20 -13.30
CA GLU A 164 -2.80 4.81 -13.60
C GLU A 164 -3.82 4.35 -12.56
N ALA A 165 -4.40 5.31 -11.85
CA ALA A 165 -5.53 5.07 -10.98
C ALA A 165 -6.59 6.16 -11.22
N MET A 166 -7.83 5.75 -11.49
CA MET A 166 -8.94 6.67 -11.73
C MET A 166 -8.63 7.75 -12.78
N LYS A 167 -8.04 7.37 -13.92
CA LYS A 167 -7.62 8.26 -15.03
C LYS A 167 -6.52 9.26 -14.68
N THR A 168 -5.82 9.06 -13.57
CA THR A 168 -4.69 9.90 -13.14
C THR A 168 -3.40 9.10 -13.26
N MET A 169 -2.41 9.66 -13.95
CA MET A 169 -1.08 9.06 -14.14
C MET A 169 -0.17 9.41 -12.96
N ASN A 170 -0.07 8.52 -11.97
CA ASN A 170 0.72 8.78 -10.77
C ASN A 170 2.16 8.31 -10.97
N HIS A 171 3.12 9.21 -10.86
CA HIS A 171 4.53 8.88 -10.99
C HIS A 171 5.02 8.07 -9.78
N ILE A 172 5.76 7.00 -10.04
CA ILE A 172 6.41 6.18 -9.02
C ILE A 172 7.89 6.60 -8.95
N PRO A 173 8.30 7.36 -7.92
CA PRO A 173 9.70 7.77 -7.76
C PRO A 173 10.56 6.63 -7.19
N ALA A 174 11.86 6.67 -7.48
CA ALA A 174 12.83 5.80 -6.82
C ALA A 174 12.96 6.16 -5.34
N PRO A 175 12.80 5.20 -4.41
CA PRO A 175 12.89 5.47 -2.96
C PRO A 175 14.32 5.75 -2.50
N LYS A 176 15.32 5.35 -3.28
CA LYS A 176 16.75 5.58 -3.03
C LYS A 176 17.50 5.61 -4.36
N SER A 177 18.71 6.16 -4.34
CA SER A 177 19.62 6.07 -5.49
C SER A 177 20.18 4.64 -5.59
N GLY A 178 20.36 4.13 -6.81
CA GLY A 178 20.84 2.78 -7.05
C GLY A 178 20.78 2.37 -8.52
N THR A 179 20.80 1.08 -8.78
CA THR A 179 20.74 0.45 -10.09
C THR A 179 19.49 -0.39 -10.21
N VAL A 180 18.77 -0.27 -11.33
CA VAL A 180 17.59 -1.10 -11.62
C VAL A 180 18.05 -2.54 -11.90
N LYS A 181 17.72 -3.47 -11.00
CA LYS A 181 18.12 -4.88 -11.14
C LYS A 181 17.06 -5.70 -11.85
N ARG A 182 15.79 -5.46 -11.53
CA ARG A 182 14.66 -6.22 -12.07
C ARG A 182 13.45 -5.30 -12.19
N ILE A 183 12.71 -5.48 -13.27
CA ILE A 183 11.37 -4.93 -13.45
C ILE A 183 10.43 -6.13 -13.38
N LEU A 184 9.47 -6.10 -12.47
CA LEU A 184 8.61 -7.25 -12.12
C LEU A 184 7.18 -7.10 -12.68
N VAL A 185 6.92 -6.02 -13.40
CA VAL A 185 5.65 -5.72 -14.04
C VAL A 185 5.88 -5.42 -15.52
N ASP A 186 4.95 -5.86 -16.37
CA ASP A 186 4.93 -5.48 -17.78
C ASP A 186 4.15 -4.17 -17.97
N ASP A 187 4.31 -3.57 -19.14
CA ASP A 187 3.55 -2.39 -19.55
C ASP A 187 2.05 -2.72 -19.70
N GLY A 188 1.20 -1.95 -19.03
CA GLY A 188 -0.24 -2.15 -19.00
C GLY A 188 -0.73 -3.20 -18.00
N GLN A 189 0.12 -3.70 -17.10
CA GLN A 189 -0.28 -4.72 -16.12
C GLN A 189 -1.06 -4.11 -14.94
N PRO A 190 -2.18 -4.74 -14.52
CA PRO A 190 -2.85 -4.40 -13.27
C PRO A 190 -1.94 -4.69 -12.06
N VAL A 191 -1.94 -3.78 -11.10
CA VAL A 191 -1.14 -3.88 -9.88
C VAL A 191 -1.98 -3.56 -8.65
N GLU A 192 -1.66 -4.22 -7.55
CA GLU A 192 -2.30 -4.03 -6.25
C GLU A 192 -1.44 -3.21 -5.30
N TYR A 193 -2.05 -2.64 -4.26
CA TYR A 193 -1.29 -1.98 -3.20
C TYR A 193 -0.28 -2.94 -2.57
N GLY A 194 0.96 -2.47 -2.40
CA GLY A 194 2.03 -3.26 -1.79
C GLY A 194 2.69 -4.29 -2.70
N SER A 195 2.17 -4.52 -3.91
CA SER A 195 2.80 -5.42 -4.88
C SER A 195 4.17 -4.88 -5.33
N THR A 196 5.17 -5.75 -5.43
CA THR A 196 6.52 -5.35 -5.85
C THR A 196 6.56 -5.08 -7.35
N LEU A 197 6.96 -3.86 -7.72
CA LEU A 197 7.03 -3.39 -9.11
C LEU A 197 8.44 -3.53 -9.70
N MET A 198 9.47 -3.25 -8.89
CA MET A 198 10.85 -3.15 -9.32
C MET A 198 11.81 -3.44 -8.16
N ILE A 199 13.04 -3.85 -8.48
CA ILE A 199 14.14 -3.94 -7.51
C ILE A 199 15.24 -2.93 -7.88
N VAL A 200 15.60 -2.07 -6.92
CA VAL A 200 16.67 -1.06 -7.02
C VAL A 200 17.72 -1.27 -5.92
N GLU A 201 18.99 -1.42 -6.33
CA GLU A 201 20.14 -1.66 -5.43
C GLU A 201 21.22 -0.58 -5.51
#